data_AF-A0A8X6F0G3-F1
#
_entry.id   AF-A0A8X6F0G3-F1
#
_cell.length_a   1.000
_cell.length_b   1.000
_cell.length_c   1.000
_cell.angle_alpha   90.00
_cell.angle_beta   90.00
_cell.angle_gamma   90.00
#
_symmetry.space_group_name_H-M   'P 1'
#
loop_
_entity.id
_entity.type
_entity.pdbx_description
1 polymer ?
#
loop_
_entity_poly.entity_id
_entity_poly.type
_entity_poly.pdbx_seq_one_letter_code
_entity_poly.pdbx_strand_id
1 'polypeptide(L)'
;MANGLHIDHYIALAALVRTGNFSVDFFNFSGMDQENFTAMKESMQPPDVITSIPAVKAFFYCLYIIIFVTGICGNVLVCYVVFRNKAMHTVTNIFIANLALSDILLCTFAVPFTPLYLFMHEWVFGDVLCHLVPYAQGVSVYISAFTLMSIAIDRFFVIIHPFKPRLQVKYSLLIIVCIWVAAGCLTLPYGIFMDLVPARDGRPYCDEGWPQDSFRKAFGFTTSVMQFVIPFVIITFCYVRVCCKLRDRARSKPGSNSQRKMEMEWERTRRLNRMLISMVLIFGFSWLPLNVHNLVVDFYIPASTWAYLNGFFFLSHAVAMSSTCYNPFLYAWLNENFRKEFKTVLPFLNEARVCQFFDSSRVRDPEQANPEPEPQPGCSRQNVITGPKTQPTEKATSVKYSPETDTVRMQVNGEEVVTAV
;
A
#
# COMPACT_ATOMS: atom_id res chain seq x y z
N MET A 1 -7.14 6.19 46.33
CA MET A 1 -7.66 7.56 46.51
C MET A 1 -6.50 8.52 46.70
N ALA A 2 -5.98 9.05 45.59
CA ALA A 2 -5.06 10.19 45.46
C ALA A 2 -4.52 10.09 44.03
N ASN A 3 -5.02 10.93 43.11
CA ASN A 3 -4.47 11.28 41.78
C ASN A 3 -5.51 11.98 40.87
N GLY A 4 -6.77 12.15 41.31
CA GLY A 4 -7.79 12.89 40.54
C GLY A 4 -7.68 14.42 40.62
N LEU A 5 -7.10 14.97 41.70
CA LEU A 5 -7.09 16.42 41.97
C LEU A 5 -6.22 17.28 41.05
N HIS A 6 -5.35 16.68 40.22
CA HIS A 6 -4.37 17.44 39.44
C HIS A 6 -4.87 17.83 38.04
N ILE A 7 -5.95 17.20 37.53
CA ILE A 7 -6.47 17.42 36.16
C ILE A 7 -7.48 18.57 36.14
N ASP A 8 -8.32 18.67 37.17
CA ASP A 8 -9.36 19.69 37.29
C ASP A 8 -8.78 21.11 37.35
N HIS A 9 -7.61 21.26 37.98
CA HIS A 9 -6.92 22.54 38.09
C HIS A 9 -6.41 23.08 36.75
N TYR A 10 -6.02 22.24 35.79
CA TYR A 10 -5.50 22.71 34.49
C TYR A 10 -6.62 23.16 33.54
N ILE A 11 -7.76 22.48 33.57
CA ILE A 11 -8.93 22.84 32.78
C ILE A 11 -9.53 24.15 33.31
N ALA A 12 -9.60 24.30 34.64
CA ALA A 12 -10.00 25.54 35.28
C ALA A 12 -9.04 26.70 34.98
N LEU A 13 -7.72 26.47 34.99
CA LEU A 13 -6.72 27.50 34.64
C LEU A 13 -6.86 27.95 33.18
N ALA A 14 -7.05 27.01 32.26
CA ALA A 14 -7.22 27.31 30.84
C ALA A 14 -8.52 28.10 30.56
N ALA A 15 -9.60 27.82 31.31
CA ALA A 15 -10.85 28.56 31.25
C ALA A 15 -10.73 29.99 31.83
N LEU A 16 -10.00 30.16 32.94
CA LEU A 16 -9.75 31.45 33.59
C LEU A 16 -8.89 32.38 32.72
N VAL A 17 -7.84 31.84 32.10
CA VAL A 17 -6.95 32.61 31.19
C VAL A 17 -7.69 33.08 29.94
N ARG A 18 -8.71 32.33 29.48
CA ARG A 18 -9.46 32.64 28.26
C ARG A 18 -10.60 33.62 28.47
N THR A 19 -11.25 33.59 29.64
CA THR A 19 -12.42 34.44 29.93
C THR A 19 -12.06 35.75 30.64
N GLY A 20 -10.82 35.89 31.15
CA GLY A 20 -10.35 37.10 31.83
C GLY A 20 -11.09 37.43 33.14
N ASN A 21 -11.93 36.51 33.64
CA ASN A 21 -12.85 36.76 34.73
C ASN A 21 -12.41 36.00 35.99
N PHE A 22 -11.62 36.68 36.83
CA PHE A 22 -11.02 36.12 38.04
C PHE A 22 -11.96 36.33 39.25
N SER A 23 -13.17 35.76 39.21
CA SER A 23 -14.07 35.76 40.37
C SER A 23 -13.87 34.54 41.25
N VAL A 24 -13.73 34.77 42.56
CA VAL A 24 -13.33 33.80 43.59
C VAL A 24 -14.36 32.69 43.82
N ASP A 25 -15.61 32.90 43.39
CA ASP A 25 -16.70 31.91 43.50
C ASP A 25 -16.53 30.70 42.56
N PHE A 26 -15.61 30.74 41.59
CA PHE A 26 -15.35 29.64 40.64
C PHE A 26 -14.47 28.51 41.23
N PHE A 27 -13.88 28.70 42.42
CA PHE A 27 -12.92 27.76 43.02
C PHE A 27 -13.56 26.64 43.87
N ASN A 28 -14.88 26.58 44.03
CA ASN A 28 -15.54 25.47 44.73
C ASN A 28 -15.87 24.33 43.75
N PHE A 29 -14.85 23.56 43.36
CA PHE A 29 -14.97 22.43 42.40
C PHE A 29 -15.32 21.08 43.07
N SER A 30 -15.57 21.05 44.37
CA SER A 30 -15.85 19.83 45.15
C SER A 30 -17.24 19.20 44.93
N GLY A 31 -17.97 19.60 43.89
CA GLY A 31 -19.32 19.11 43.59
C GLY A 31 -19.74 19.29 42.14
N MET A 32 -18.81 19.19 41.18
CA MET A 32 -19.16 19.28 39.76
C MET A 32 -19.49 17.89 39.20
N ASP A 33 -20.77 17.64 38.95
CA ASP A 33 -21.25 16.39 38.36
C ASP A 33 -20.70 16.18 36.94
N GLN A 34 -20.53 14.91 36.53
CA GLN A 34 -20.03 14.50 35.21
C GLN A 34 -20.74 15.23 34.04
N GLU A 35 -22.01 15.61 34.24
CA GLU A 35 -22.84 16.37 33.29
C GLU A 35 -22.34 17.81 33.02
N ASN A 36 -21.80 18.49 34.04
CA ASN A 36 -21.29 19.86 33.91
C ASN A 36 -19.90 19.88 33.26
N PHE A 37 -19.07 18.86 33.54
CA PHE A 37 -17.79 18.67 32.87
C PHE A 37 -17.95 18.39 31.36
N THR A 38 -18.95 17.58 31.00
CA THR A 38 -19.28 17.26 29.61
C THR A 38 -19.87 18.47 28.87
N ALA A 39 -20.73 19.26 29.54
CA ALA A 39 -21.24 20.51 29.01
C ALA A 39 -20.13 21.54 28.74
N MET A 40 -19.13 21.61 29.62
CA MET A 40 -17.97 22.47 29.46
C MET A 40 -17.09 22.02 28.28
N LYS A 41 -16.95 20.71 28.05
CA LYS A 41 -16.27 20.12 26.87
C LYS A 41 -16.99 20.46 25.56
N GLU A 42 -18.31 20.34 25.50
CA GLU A 42 -19.14 20.71 24.34
C GLU A 42 -19.09 22.22 24.05
N SER A 43 -19.11 23.06 25.09
CA SER A 43 -19.00 24.53 24.94
C SER A 43 -17.62 25.02 24.47
N MET A 44 -16.60 24.17 24.58
CA MET A 44 -15.21 24.50 24.26
C MET A 44 -14.72 23.89 22.94
N GLN A 45 -15.59 23.21 22.20
CA GLN A 45 -15.33 22.75 20.85
C GLN A 45 -15.60 23.92 19.87
N PRO A 46 -14.57 24.55 19.29
CA PRO A 46 -14.80 25.60 18.30
C PRO A 46 -15.60 25.03 17.13
N PRO A 47 -16.56 25.78 16.56
CA PRO A 47 -17.30 25.32 15.39
C PRO A 47 -16.31 24.97 14.29
N ASP A 48 -16.51 23.81 13.66
CA ASP A 48 -15.67 23.31 12.56
C ASP A 48 -15.79 24.20 11.30
N VAL A 49 -15.08 25.33 11.31
CA VAL A 49 -15.15 26.35 10.25
C VAL A 49 -14.62 25.82 8.92
N ILE A 50 -13.71 24.85 8.94
CA ILE A 50 -13.03 24.36 7.72
C ILE A 50 -13.87 23.34 6.97
N THR A 51 -14.45 22.37 7.68
CA THR A 51 -15.28 21.33 7.05
C THR A 51 -16.69 21.81 6.75
N SER A 52 -17.16 22.94 7.29
CA SER A 52 -18.45 23.53 6.92
C SER A 52 -18.46 24.20 5.53
N ILE A 53 -17.28 24.47 4.93
CA ILE A 53 -17.18 25.09 3.60
C ILE A 53 -17.57 24.06 2.50
N PRO A 54 -18.59 24.33 1.66
CA PRO A 54 -19.05 23.38 0.64
C PRO A 54 -17.98 22.94 -0.36
N ALA A 55 -17.10 23.87 -0.76
CA ALA A 55 -15.99 23.57 -1.67
C ALA A 55 -14.98 22.58 -1.06
N VAL A 56 -14.72 22.70 0.25
CA VAL A 56 -13.82 21.80 0.99
C VAL A 56 -14.45 20.42 1.12
N LYS A 57 -15.74 20.33 1.47
CA LYS A 57 -16.48 19.05 1.48
C LYS A 57 -16.43 18.37 0.11
N ALA A 58 -16.75 19.11 -0.96
CA ALA A 58 -16.72 18.58 -2.32
C ALA A 58 -15.33 18.07 -2.73
N PHE A 59 -14.27 18.81 -2.40
CA PHE A 59 -12.89 18.40 -2.65
C PHE A 59 -12.57 17.07 -1.96
N PHE A 60 -12.86 16.94 -0.67
CA PHE A 60 -12.58 15.70 0.06
C PHE A 60 -13.45 14.53 -0.42
N TYR A 61 -14.73 14.75 -0.75
CA TYR A 61 -15.57 13.70 -1.34
C TYR A 61 -14.97 13.17 -2.64
N CYS A 62 -14.58 14.06 -3.56
CA CYS A 62 -13.90 13.66 -4.79
C CYS A 62 -12.60 12.90 -4.51
N LEU A 63 -11.80 13.37 -3.54
CA LEU A 63 -10.55 12.73 -3.15
C LEU A 63 -10.76 11.31 -2.61
N TYR A 64 -11.69 11.12 -1.67
CA TYR A 64 -11.99 9.79 -1.10
C TYR A 64 -12.59 8.84 -2.13
N ILE A 65 -13.42 9.33 -3.07
CA ILE A 65 -13.92 8.50 -4.19
C ILE A 65 -12.75 8.03 -5.06
N ILE A 66 -11.81 8.91 -5.41
CA ILE A 66 -10.61 8.54 -6.17
C ILE A 66 -9.78 7.51 -5.40
N ILE A 67 -9.55 7.72 -4.09
CA ILE A 67 -8.82 6.79 -3.24
C ILE A 67 -9.52 5.43 -3.22
N PHE A 68 -10.83 5.40 -3.00
CA PHE A 68 -11.62 4.17 -2.96
C PHE A 68 -11.54 3.39 -4.27
N VAL A 69 -11.83 4.05 -5.40
CA VAL A 69 -11.84 3.39 -6.73
C VAL A 69 -10.43 2.90 -7.09
N THR A 70 -9.42 3.75 -6.96
CA THR A 70 -8.04 3.37 -7.32
C THR A 70 -7.46 2.32 -6.37
N GLY A 71 -7.75 2.44 -5.07
CA GLY A 71 -7.33 1.49 -4.04
C GLY A 71 -7.95 0.11 -4.24
N ILE A 72 -9.27 0.01 -4.42
CA ILE A 72 -9.94 -1.27 -4.66
C ILE A 72 -9.51 -1.87 -6.00
N CYS A 73 -9.67 -1.15 -7.11
CA CYS A 73 -9.37 -1.69 -8.44
C CYS A 73 -7.89 -2.09 -8.58
N GLY A 74 -6.98 -1.25 -8.07
CA GLY A 74 -5.55 -1.49 -8.14
C GLY A 74 -5.11 -2.70 -7.31
N ASN A 75 -5.55 -2.80 -6.06
CA ASN A 75 -5.17 -3.90 -5.19
C ASN A 75 -5.84 -5.22 -5.58
N VAL A 76 -7.10 -5.19 -6.05
CA VAL A 76 -7.76 -6.38 -6.63
C VAL A 76 -6.99 -6.88 -7.85
N LEU A 77 -6.52 -5.98 -8.73
CA LEU A 77 -5.71 -6.35 -9.88
C LEU A 77 -4.38 -6.99 -9.46
N VAL A 78 -3.72 -6.47 -8.42
CA VAL A 78 -2.50 -7.07 -7.85
C VAL A 78 -2.77 -8.50 -7.39
N CYS A 79 -3.81 -8.71 -6.58
CA CYS A 79 -4.20 -10.05 -6.11
C CYS A 79 -4.52 -10.99 -7.28
N TYR A 80 -5.33 -10.52 -8.24
CA TYR A 80 -5.74 -11.31 -9.41
C TYR A 80 -4.53 -11.79 -10.23
N VAL A 81 -3.58 -10.91 -10.52
CA VAL A 81 -2.38 -11.26 -11.28
C VAL A 81 -1.53 -12.30 -10.56
N VAL A 82 -1.34 -12.14 -9.24
CA VAL A 82 -0.52 -13.08 -8.47
C VAL A 82 -1.19 -14.46 -8.41
N PHE A 83 -2.50 -14.54 -8.16
CA PHE A 83 -3.19 -15.83 -8.02
C PHE A 83 -3.43 -16.56 -9.34
N ARG A 84 -3.59 -15.82 -10.44
CA ARG A 84 -3.79 -16.42 -11.77
C ARG A 84 -2.53 -17.08 -12.31
N ASN A 85 -1.38 -16.42 -12.18
CA ASN A 85 -0.15 -16.83 -12.84
C ASN A 85 0.79 -17.56 -11.88
N LYS A 86 0.94 -18.88 -12.05
CA LYS A 86 1.86 -19.71 -11.24
C LYS A 86 3.30 -19.21 -11.28
N ALA A 87 3.74 -18.56 -12.37
CA ALA A 87 5.09 -17.97 -12.45
C ALA A 87 5.28 -16.79 -11.48
N MET A 88 4.19 -16.19 -11.01
CA MET A 88 4.19 -15.11 -10.02
C MET A 88 4.22 -15.63 -8.57
N HIS A 89 4.11 -16.93 -8.31
CA HIS A 89 4.09 -17.51 -6.96
C HIS A 89 5.49 -17.58 -6.32
N THR A 90 6.11 -16.41 -6.15
CA THR A 90 7.37 -16.23 -5.41
C THR A 90 7.08 -15.64 -4.03
N VAL A 91 7.98 -15.89 -3.06
CA VAL A 91 7.83 -15.41 -1.67
C VAL A 91 7.48 -13.93 -1.60
N THR A 92 8.25 -13.07 -2.29
CA THR A 92 8.00 -11.63 -2.25
C THR A 92 6.70 -11.23 -2.93
N ASN A 93 6.31 -11.89 -4.03
CA ASN A 93 5.03 -11.60 -4.68
C ASN A 93 3.84 -12.04 -3.83
N ILE A 94 3.99 -13.10 -3.04
CA ILE A 94 2.99 -13.55 -2.07
C ILE A 94 2.84 -12.54 -0.93
N PHE A 95 3.95 -11.98 -0.43
CA PHE A 95 3.87 -10.86 0.53
C PHE A 95 3.26 -9.58 -0.09
N ILE A 96 3.55 -9.29 -1.36
CA ILE A 96 2.90 -8.19 -2.10
C ILE A 96 1.39 -8.43 -2.22
N ALA A 97 0.95 -9.66 -2.51
CA ALA A 97 -0.47 -9.99 -2.52
C ALA A 97 -1.10 -9.87 -1.13
N ASN A 98 -0.37 -10.20 -0.05
CA ASN A 98 -0.84 -9.99 1.32
C ASN A 98 -1.02 -8.50 1.65
N LEU A 99 -0.11 -7.64 1.20
CA LEU A 99 -0.25 -6.18 1.30
C LEU A 99 -1.52 -5.70 0.58
N ALA A 100 -1.73 -6.17 -0.66
CA ALA A 100 -2.92 -5.81 -1.42
C ALA A 100 -4.23 -6.27 -0.74
N LEU A 101 -4.26 -7.46 -0.13
CA LEU A 101 -5.41 -7.92 0.66
C LEU A 101 -5.68 -7.02 1.88
N SER A 102 -4.61 -6.61 2.57
CA SER A 102 -4.70 -5.68 3.70
C SER A 102 -5.25 -4.32 3.28
N ASP A 103 -4.77 -3.79 2.15
CA ASP A 103 -5.22 -2.50 1.61
C ASP A 103 -6.67 -2.58 1.12
N ILE A 104 -7.12 -3.71 0.55
CA ILE A 104 -8.53 -3.94 0.20
C ILE A 104 -9.41 -3.88 1.45
N LEU A 105 -8.99 -4.50 2.55
CA LEU A 105 -9.71 -4.44 3.83
C LEU A 105 -9.86 -2.98 4.30
N LEU A 106 -8.77 -2.20 4.24
CA LEU A 106 -8.78 -0.79 4.60
C LEU A 106 -9.67 0.05 3.68
N CYS A 107 -9.57 -0.15 2.36
CA CYS A 107 -10.40 0.53 1.38
C CYS A 107 -11.89 0.20 1.53
N THR A 108 -12.23 -1.02 1.96
CA THR A 108 -13.62 -1.44 2.11
C THR A 108 -14.27 -0.82 3.35
N PHE A 109 -13.54 -0.76 4.48
CA PHE A 109 -14.13 -0.37 5.77
C PHE A 109 -13.75 1.02 6.25
N ALA A 110 -12.53 1.51 6.01
CA ALA A 110 -12.13 2.82 6.56
C ALA A 110 -12.41 3.96 5.56
N VAL A 111 -12.06 3.75 4.28
CA VAL A 111 -12.11 4.80 3.25
C VAL A 111 -13.52 5.37 3.01
N PRO A 112 -14.62 4.59 2.98
CA PRO A 112 -15.95 5.17 2.80
C PRO A 112 -16.59 5.62 4.12
N PHE A 113 -16.49 4.83 5.18
CA PHE A 113 -17.27 5.06 6.41
C PHE A 113 -16.71 6.19 7.27
N THR A 114 -15.39 6.28 7.42
CA THR A 114 -14.76 7.33 8.26
C THR A 114 -15.05 8.74 7.76
N PRO A 115 -14.83 9.11 6.48
CA PRO A 115 -15.16 10.46 6.03
C PRO A 115 -16.66 10.75 6.06
N LEU A 116 -17.53 9.76 5.77
CA LEU A 116 -18.97 9.95 5.89
C LEU A 116 -19.40 10.25 7.33
N TYR A 117 -18.88 9.50 8.30
CA TYR A 117 -19.10 9.77 9.72
C TYR A 117 -18.69 11.21 10.09
N LEU A 118 -17.50 11.63 9.68
CA LEU A 118 -16.99 12.95 10.01
C LEU A 118 -17.77 14.10 9.33
N PHE A 119 -18.32 13.89 8.12
CA PHE A 119 -19.10 14.92 7.42
C PHE A 119 -20.56 15.00 7.88
N MET A 120 -21.15 13.87 8.26
CA MET A 120 -22.52 13.80 8.79
C MET A 120 -22.55 14.28 10.25
N HIS A 121 -21.42 14.19 10.95
CA HIS A 121 -21.31 14.43 12.39
C HIS A 121 -22.26 13.53 13.20
N GLU A 122 -22.59 12.34 12.68
CA GLU A 122 -23.42 11.31 13.31
C GLU A 122 -23.09 9.94 12.70
N TRP A 123 -23.23 8.88 13.50
CA TRP A 123 -22.99 7.49 13.09
C TRP A 123 -24.28 6.77 12.72
N VAL A 124 -24.57 6.68 11.42
CA VAL A 124 -25.82 6.07 10.89
C VAL A 124 -25.66 4.63 10.40
N PHE A 125 -24.47 4.04 10.54
CA PHE A 125 -24.14 2.73 9.96
C PHE A 125 -24.47 1.54 10.87
N GLY A 126 -25.03 1.81 12.04
CA GLY A 126 -25.41 0.80 13.03
C GLY A 126 -24.24 0.31 13.88
N ASP A 127 -24.59 -0.45 14.91
CA ASP A 127 -23.70 -0.91 15.98
C ASP A 127 -22.54 -1.77 15.45
N VAL A 128 -22.84 -2.79 14.63
CA VAL A 128 -21.84 -3.71 14.09
C VAL A 128 -20.70 -2.99 13.36
N LEU A 129 -21.02 -1.98 12.55
CA LEU A 129 -20.00 -1.23 11.82
C LEU A 129 -19.21 -0.28 12.73
N CYS A 130 -19.78 0.19 13.85
CA CYS A 130 -19.08 1.02 14.83
C CYS A 130 -17.90 0.27 15.43
N HIS A 131 -18.07 -1.02 15.74
CA HIS A 131 -16.97 -1.89 16.17
C HIS A 131 -16.06 -2.31 15.01
N LEU A 132 -16.65 -2.69 13.87
CA LEU A 132 -15.93 -3.34 12.78
C LEU A 132 -15.00 -2.40 12.01
N VAL A 133 -15.40 -1.15 11.77
CA VAL A 133 -14.60 -0.18 11.00
C VAL A 133 -13.25 0.14 11.65
N PRO A 134 -13.18 0.59 12.92
CA PRO A 134 -11.91 0.86 13.58
C PRO A 134 -11.09 -0.41 13.82
N TYR A 135 -11.75 -1.55 14.09
CA TYR A 135 -11.07 -2.84 14.18
C TYR A 135 -10.40 -3.23 12.86
N ALA A 136 -11.14 -3.23 11.74
CA ALA A 136 -10.63 -3.57 10.42
C ALA A 136 -9.53 -2.60 9.95
N GLN A 137 -9.68 -1.30 10.27
CA GLN A 137 -8.63 -0.32 10.05
C GLN A 137 -7.36 -0.73 10.79
N GLY A 138 -7.43 -0.93 12.11
CA GLY A 138 -6.28 -1.34 12.92
C GLY A 138 -5.61 -2.60 12.39
N VAL A 139 -6.39 -3.66 12.16
CA VAL A 139 -5.90 -4.95 11.62
C VAL A 139 -5.12 -4.74 10.33
N SER A 140 -5.68 -3.97 9.39
CA SER A 140 -5.04 -3.71 8.11
C SER A 140 -3.67 -3.02 8.28
N VAL A 141 -3.57 -1.99 9.12
CA VAL A 141 -2.29 -1.27 9.23
C VAL A 141 -1.21 -2.13 9.87
N TYR A 142 -1.57 -2.96 10.86
CA TYR A 142 -0.65 -3.94 11.44
C TYR A 142 -0.17 -4.97 10.43
N ILE A 143 -1.09 -5.54 9.63
CA ILE A 143 -0.73 -6.48 8.56
C ILE A 143 0.23 -5.82 7.59
N SER A 144 -0.05 -4.58 7.17
CA SER A 144 0.80 -3.85 6.23
C SER A 144 2.19 -3.59 6.80
N ALA A 145 2.30 -3.11 8.04
CA ALA A 145 3.58 -2.84 8.71
C ALA A 145 4.42 -4.12 8.88
N PHE A 146 3.83 -5.20 9.38
CA PHE A 146 4.53 -6.47 9.57
C PHE A 146 4.88 -7.17 8.26
N THR A 147 4.08 -6.98 7.21
CA THR A 147 4.40 -7.51 5.88
C THR A 147 5.58 -6.75 5.26
N LEU A 148 5.61 -5.42 5.34
CA LEU A 148 6.75 -4.62 4.89
C LEU A 148 8.05 -4.98 5.64
N MET A 149 7.95 -5.21 6.94
CA MET A 149 9.05 -5.72 7.76
C MET A 149 9.52 -7.09 7.29
N SER A 150 8.60 -8.02 7.06
CA SER A 150 8.92 -9.38 6.59
C SER A 150 9.60 -9.37 5.21
N ILE A 151 9.16 -8.49 4.30
CA ILE A 151 9.80 -8.29 3.00
C ILE A 151 11.23 -7.76 3.18
N ALA A 152 11.46 -6.79 4.07
CA ALA A 152 12.79 -6.24 4.32
C ALA A 152 13.75 -7.32 4.88
N ILE A 153 13.27 -8.18 5.78
CA ILE A 153 14.02 -9.31 6.34
C ILE A 153 14.36 -10.35 5.26
N ASP A 154 13.38 -10.74 4.43
CA ASP A 154 13.62 -11.65 3.29
C ASP A 154 14.72 -11.11 2.38
N ARG A 155 14.63 -9.81 2.03
CA ARG A 155 15.63 -9.14 1.18
C ARG A 155 17.01 -9.09 1.82
N PHE A 156 17.08 -8.84 3.12
CA PHE A 156 18.32 -8.89 3.88
C PHE A 156 19.01 -10.25 3.75
N PHE A 157 18.28 -11.35 3.99
CA PHE A 157 18.85 -12.69 3.91
C PHE A 157 19.26 -13.06 2.48
N VAL A 158 18.41 -12.82 1.49
CA VAL A 158 18.68 -13.15 0.08
C VAL A 158 19.93 -12.42 -0.43
N ILE A 159 20.16 -11.16 -0.01
CA ILE A 159 21.26 -10.35 -0.54
C ILE A 159 22.54 -10.57 0.24
N ILE A 160 22.48 -10.62 1.57
CA ILE A 160 23.68 -10.72 2.41
C ILE A 160 24.21 -12.15 2.46
N HIS A 161 23.33 -13.14 2.49
CA HIS A 161 23.67 -14.55 2.64
C HIS A 161 23.24 -15.38 1.41
N PRO A 162 23.82 -15.14 0.22
CA PRO A 162 23.36 -15.74 -1.04
C PRO A 162 23.49 -17.27 -1.11
N PHE A 163 24.34 -17.87 -0.27
CA PHE A 163 24.58 -19.32 -0.22
C PHE A 163 23.70 -20.05 0.82
N LYS A 164 22.91 -19.33 1.62
CA LYS A 164 21.96 -19.97 2.54
C LYS A 164 20.68 -20.36 1.78
N PRO A 165 19.97 -21.41 2.23
CA PRO A 165 18.68 -21.78 1.65
C PRO A 165 17.71 -20.60 1.65
N ARG A 166 17.06 -20.37 0.51
CA ARG A 166 16.07 -19.30 0.36
C ARG A 166 14.80 -19.65 1.14
N LEU A 167 14.10 -18.63 1.61
CA LEU A 167 12.78 -18.80 2.21
C LEU A 167 11.86 -19.50 1.20
N GLN A 168 11.18 -20.56 1.64
CA GLN A 168 10.25 -21.30 0.80
C GLN A 168 8.83 -20.74 0.94
N VAL A 169 8.03 -20.88 -0.11
CA VAL A 169 6.62 -20.40 -0.15
C VAL A 169 5.80 -20.92 1.03
N LYS A 170 5.98 -22.19 1.43
CA LYS A 170 5.27 -22.79 2.57
C LYS A 170 5.49 -22.01 3.88
N TYR A 171 6.72 -21.55 4.10
CA TYR A 171 7.06 -20.78 5.30
C TYR A 171 6.61 -19.32 5.19
N SER A 172 6.59 -18.72 3.99
CA SER A 172 6.02 -17.38 3.82
C SER A 172 4.52 -17.36 4.08
N LEU A 173 3.78 -18.41 3.70
CA LEU A 173 2.36 -18.55 4.02
C LEU A 173 2.14 -18.68 5.53
N LEU A 174 2.98 -19.46 6.23
CA LEU A 174 2.93 -19.54 7.69
C LEU A 174 3.17 -18.17 8.35
N ILE A 175 4.18 -17.42 7.87
CA ILE A 175 4.45 -16.05 8.36
C ILE A 175 3.22 -15.16 8.15
N ILE A 176 2.56 -15.22 7.00
CA ILE A 176 1.33 -14.46 6.74
C ILE A 176 0.24 -14.82 7.75
N VAL A 177 -0.03 -16.10 7.98
CA VAL A 177 -1.03 -16.52 8.98
C VAL A 177 -0.69 -15.97 10.36
N CYS A 178 0.58 -16.05 10.78
CA CYS A 178 1.02 -15.45 12.05
C CYS A 178 0.81 -13.94 12.10
N ILE A 179 1.06 -13.22 10.99
CA ILE A 179 0.82 -11.77 10.89
C ILE A 179 -0.66 -11.46 11.08
N TRP A 180 -1.56 -12.19 10.41
CA TRP A 180 -3.01 -11.98 10.54
C TRP A 180 -3.52 -12.25 11.95
N VAL A 181 -3.07 -13.35 12.56
CA VAL A 181 -3.43 -13.67 13.95
C VAL A 181 -2.91 -12.60 14.91
N ALA A 182 -1.64 -12.21 14.79
CA ALA A 182 -1.04 -11.19 15.64
C ALA A 182 -1.74 -9.82 15.48
N ALA A 183 -1.97 -9.39 14.23
CA ALA A 183 -2.68 -8.13 13.95
C ALA A 183 -4.11 -8.16 14.50
N GLY A 184 -4.83 -9.26 14.26
CA GLY A 184 -6.17 -9.49 14.79
C GLY A 184 -6.22 -9.39 16.31
N CYS A 185 -5.30 -10.06 17.01
CA CYS A 185 -5.22 -10.05 18.47
C CYS A 185 -4.80 -8.69 19.05
N LEU A 186 -3.78 -8.04 18.49
CA LEU A 186 -3.26 -6.76 18.98
C LEU A 186 -4.28 -5.62 18.86
N THR A 187 -5.21 -5.73 17.91
CA THR A 187 -6.21 -4.70 17.62
C THR A 187 -7.58 -5.02 18.21
N LEU A 188 -7.77 -6.17 18.86
CA LEU A 188 -9.01 -6.54 19.54
C LEU A 188 -9.58 -5.42 20.44
N PRO A 189 -8.76 -4.67 21.20
CA PRO A 189 -9.30 -3.59 22.03
C PRO A 189 -10.07 -2.52 21.22
N TYR A 190 -9.64 -2.19 19.99
CA TYR A 190 -10.41 -1.29 19.11
C TYR A 190 -11.78 -1.85 18.73
N GLY A 191 -11.94 -3.17 18.67
CA GLY A 191 -13.23 -3.81 18.40
C GLY A 191 -14.10 -3.96 19.66
N ILE A 192 -13.50 -4.07 20.85
CA ILE A 192 -14.24 -4.31 22.10
C ILE A 192 -14.66 -3.01 22.78
N PHE A 193 -13.80 -1.98 22.74
CA PHE A 193 -14.01 -0.72 23.47
C PHE A 193 -14.50 0.42 22.58
N MET A 194 -15.00 0.13 21.38
CA MET A 194 -15.74 1.10 20.58
C MET A 194 -17.21 0.89 20.85
N ASP A 195 -17.98 1.94 21.13
CA ASP A 195 -19.39 1.81 21.48
C ASP A 195 -20.25 2.84 20.72
N LEU A 196 -21.48 2.45 20.41
CA LEU A 196 -22.50 3.34 19.88
C LEU A 196 -23.20 4.09 21.02
N VAL A 197 -22.86 5.37 21.19
CA VAL A 197 -23.34 6.21 22.29
C VAL A 197 -24.31 7.27 21.76
N PRO A 198 -25.49 7.47 22.37
CA PRO A 198 -26.37 8.58 22.02
C PRO A 198 -25.80 9.89 22.57
N ALA A 199 -25.68 10.91 21.74
CA ALA A 199 -25.38 12.27 22.21
C ALA A 199 -26.62 12.96 22.79
N ARG A 200 -26.38 14.13 23.41
CA ARG A 200 -27.42 14.96 24.03
C ARG A 200 -28.50 15.44 23.08
N ASP A 201 -28.18 15.60 21.81
CA ASP A 201 -29.13 15.98 20.76
C ASP A 201 -29.89 14.78 20.16
N GLY A 202 -29.68 13.58 20.71
CA GLY A 202 -30.31 12.33 20.28
C GLY A 202 -29.63 11.68 19.07
N ARG A 203 -28.58 12.28 18.51
CA ARG A 203 -27.84 11.68 17.39
C ARG A 203 -26.86 10.61 17.91
N PRO A 204 -26.78 9.43 17.26
CA PRO A 204 -25.84 8.39 17.66
C PRO A 204 -24.40 8.74 17.21
N TYR A 205 -23.42 8.46 18.07
CA TYR A 205 -21.99 8.61 17.79
C TYR A 205 -21.27 7.30 18.07
N CYS A 206 -20.21 7.03 17.31
CA CYS A 206 -19.31 5.91 17.57
C CYS A 206 -18.06 6.47 18.27
N ASP A 207 -17.86 6.13 19.53
CA ASP A 207 -16.77 6.67 20.35
C ASP A 207 -16.12 5.59 21.23
N GLU A 208 -14.93 5.88 21.73
CA GLU A 208 -14.14 4.93 22.53
C GLU A 208 -14.62 4.85 23.99
N GLY A 209 -15.25 3.74 24.36
CA GLY A 209 -15.75 3.40 25.70
C GLY A 209 -14.71 2.74 26.62
N TRP A 210 -13.50 3.30 26.74
CA TRP A 210 -12.46 2.70 27.60
C TRP A 210 -12.83 2.74 29.09
N PRO A 211 -12.60 1.64 29.87
CA PRO A 211 -12.91 1.61 31.30
C PRO A 211 -12.13 2.66 32.12
N GLN A 212 -10.92 2.98 31.69
CA GLN A 212 -10.07 4.02 32.29
C GLN A 212 -9.24 4.70 31.20
N ASP A 213 -9.02 6.01 31.33
CA ASP A 213 -8.21 6.80 30.40
C ASP A 213 -6.73 6.35 30.34
N SER A 214 -6.23 5.75 31.43
CA SER A 214 -4.91 5.12 31.49
C SER A 214 -4.77 3.96 30.49
N PHE A 215 -5.81 3.13 30.34
CA PHE A 215 -5.81 2.01 29.40
C PHE A 215 -5.83 2.51 27.95
N ARG A 216 -6.64 3.54 27.66
CA ARG A 216 -6.65 4.22 26.35
C ARG A 216 -5.27 4.71 25.95
N LYS A 217 -4.62 5.50 26.81
CA LYS A 217 -3.26 6.03 26.59
C LYS A 217 -2.20 4.94 26.46
N ALA A 218 -2.24 3.93 27.33
CA ALA A 218 -1.29 2.82 27.30
C ALA A 218 -1.43 2.01 26.00
N PHE A 219 -2.67 1.75 25.57
CA PHE A 219 -2.95 1.08 24.32
C PHE A 219 -2.51 1.92 23.12
N GLY A 220 -2.91 3.19 23.02
CA GLY A 220 -2.51 4.09 21.93
C GLY A 220 -0.98 4.22 21.79
N PHE A 221 -0.26 4.35 22.91
CA PHE A 221 1.20 4.37 22.92
C PHE A 221 1.81 3.03 22.48
N THR A 222 1.34 1.91 23.05
CA THR A 222 1.84 0.57 22.70
C THR A 222 1.60 0.26 21.23
N THR A 223 0.42 0.61 20.71
CA THR A 223 0.05 0.49 19.30
C THR A 223 0.99 1.30 18.42
N SER A 224 1.21 2.56 18.75
CA SER A 224 2.14 3.43 18.02
C SER A 224 3.57 2.84 17.97
N VAL A 225 4.07 2.29 19.08
CA VAL A 225 5.40 1.66 19.14
C VAL A 225 5.45 0.39 18.29
N MET A 226 4.46 -0.49 18.43
CA MET A 226 4.41 -1.78 17.74
C MET A 226 4.21 -1.62 16.22
N GLN A 227 3.46 -0.61 15.80
CA GLN A 227 3.08 -0.40 14.41
C GLN A 227 4.07 0.49 13.65
N PHE A 228 4.72 1.44 14.33
CA PHE A 228 5.69 2.35 13.71
C PHE A 228 7.11 2.07 14.16
N VAL A 229 7.41 2.21 15.44
CA VAL A 229 8.81 2.24 15.90
C VAL A 229 9.51 0.91 15.62
N ILE A 230 8.93 -0.22 16.01
CA ILE A 230 9.56 -1.54 15.84
C ILE A 230 9.74 -1.89 14.35
N PRO A 231 8.71 -1.82 13.49
CA PRO A 231 8.86 -2.13 12.07
C PRO A 231 9.86 -1.18 11.40
N PHE A 232 9.81 0.13 11.65
CA PHE A 232 10.71 1.08 11.01
C PHE A 232 12.17 0.87 11.39
N VAL A 233 12.46 0.57 12.66
CA VAL A 233 13.83 0.29 13.10
C VAL A 233 14.38 -0.95 12.39
N ILE A 234 13.62 -2.05 12.37
CA ILE A 234 14.03 -3.30 11.73
C ILE A 234 14.19 -3.12 10.22
N ILE A 235 13.21 -2.49 9.57
CA ILE A 235 13.23 -2.23 8.12
C ILE A 235 14.43 -1.35 7.74
N THR A 236 14.66 -0.27 8.49
CA THR A 236 15.78 0.65 8.24
C THR A 236 17.11 -0.08 8.39
N PHE A 237 17.28 -0.85 9.48
CA PHE A 237 18.47 -1.67 9.66
C PHE A 237 18.70 -2.63 8.47
N CYS A 238 17.66 -3.37 8.07
CA CYS A 238 17.74 -4.29 6.94
C CYS A 238 18.15 -3.59 5.64
N TYR A 239 17.50 -2.48 5.28
CA TYR A 239 17.79 -1.78 4.03
C TYR A 239 19.12 -1.04 4.06
N VAL A 240 19.57 -0.49 5.19
CA VAL A 240 20.91 0.10 5.31
C VAL A 240 21.97 -0.97 5.01
N ARG A 241 21.86 -2.16 5.62
CA ARG A 241 22.79 -3.26 5.40
C ARG A 241 22.75 -3.78 3.96
N VAL A 242 21.56 -3.87 3.38
CA VAL A 242 21.37 -4.22 1.96
C VAL A 242 22.04 -3.18 1.07
N CYS A 243 21.78 -1.89 1.26
CA CYS A 243 22.37 -0.81 0.47
C CYS A 243 23.90 -0.75 0.56
N CYS A 244 24.47 -0.93 1.76
CA CYS A 244 25.92 -1.02 1.94
C CYS A 244 26.50 -2.21 1.18
N LYS A 245 25.94 -3.41 1.36
CA LYS A 245 26.41 -4.61 0.65
C LYS A 245 26.28 -4.46 -0.87
N LEU A 246 25.23 -3.77 -1.32
CA LEU A 246 25.04 -3.50 -2.74
C LEU A 246 26.13 -2.56 -3.27
N ARG A 247 26.44 -1.48 -2.53
CA ARG A 247 27.50 -0.54 -2.89
C ARG A 247 28.88 -1.20 -2.93
N ASP A 248 29.18 -2.10 -2.00
CA ASP A 248 30.48 -2.77 -1.94
C ASP A 248 30.70 -3.66 -3.16
N ARG A 249 29.71 -4.50 -3.52
CA ARG A 249 29.80 -5.35 -4.72
C ARG A 249 29.89 -4.55 -6.02
N ALA A 250 29.28 -3.36 -6.08
CA ALA A 250 29.41 -2.47 -7.24
C ALA A 250 30.83 -1.93 -7.41
N ARG A 251 31.59 -1.77 -6.31
CA ARG A 251 32.99 -1.31 -6.33
C ARG A 251 33.98 -2.43 -6.66
N SER A 252 33.66 -3.68 -6.37
CA SER A 252 34.61 -4.81 -6.46
C SER A 252 34.68 -5.52 -7.83
N LYS A 253 34.17 -4.98 -8.94
CA LYS A 253 34.07 -5.71 -10.23
C LYS A 253 35.44 -6.13 -10.84
N PRO A 254 35.72 -7.43 -11.07
CA PRO A 254 36.76 -7.90 -11.99
C PRO A 254 36.13 -8.43 -13.30
N GLY A 255 36.64 -8.05 -14.47
CA GLY A 255 35.99 -8.28 -15.78
C GLY A 255 35.88 -9.75 -16.22
N SER A 256 34.68 -10.19 -16.65
CA SER A 256 34.45 -11.47 -17.37
C SER A 256 33.06 -11.54 -18.03
N ASN A 257 32.91 -12.29 -19.13
CA ASN A 257 31.68 -12.41 -19.93
C ASN A 257 30.48 -13.09 -19.22
N SER A 258 30.70 -13.88 -18.15
CA SER A 258 29.60 -14.36 -17.29
C SER A 258 28.94 -13.23 -16.47
N GLN A 259 29.54 -12.03 -16.46
CA GLN A 259 29.00 -10.87 -15.76
C GLN A 259 27.69 -10.37 -16.35
N ARG A 260 27.45 -10.43 -17.67
CA ARG A 260 26.27 -9.75 -18.23
C ARG A 260 24.95 -10.26 -17.66
N LYS A 261 24.83 -11.58 -17.41
CA LYS A 261 23.67 -12.16 -16.71
C LYS A 261 23.61 -11.73 -15.24
N MET A 262 24.75 -11.76 -14.54
CA MET A 262 24.86 -11.34 -13.14
C MET A 262 24.57 -9.83 -12.95
N GLU A 263 24.99 -8.99 -13.89
CA GLU A 263 24.73 -7.55 -13.95
C GLU A 263 23.26 -7.24 -14.21
N MET A 264 22.60 -7.99 -15.09
CA MET A 264 21.15 -7.86 -15.30
C MET A 264 20.35 -8.25 -14.04
N GLU A 265 20.70 -9.37 -13.39
CA GLU A 265 20.07 -9.76 -12.11
C GLU A 265 20.34 -8.75 -11.00
N TRP A 266 21.53 -8.16 -10.99
CA TRP A 266 21.92 -7.11 -10.08
C TRP A 266 21.09 -5.84 -10.24
N GLU A 267 20.96 -5.34 -11.47
CA GLU A 267 20.14 -4.15 -11.76
C GLU A 267 18.68 -4.38 -11.36
N ARG A 268 18.14 -5.56 -11.64
CA ARG A 268 16.79 -5.95 -11.18
C ARG A 268 16.68 -5.91 -9.66
N THR A 269 17.64 -6.50 -8.95
CA THR A 269 17.66 -6.48 -7.48
C THR A 269 17.72 -5.06 -6.93
N ARG A 270 18.53 -4.18 -7.53
CA ARG A 270 18.62 -2.77 -7.12
C ARG A 270 17.32 -2.00 -7.37
N ARG A 271 16.67 -2.21 -8.52
CA ARG A 271 15.36 -1.60 -8.85
C ARG A 271 14.28 -2.06 -7.87
N LEU A 272 14.23 -3.36 -7.57
CA LEU A 272 13.31 -3.93 -6.60
C LEU A 272 13.55 -3.37 -5.19
N ASN A 273 14.79 -3.31 -4.71
CA ASN A 273 15.06 -2.73 -3.40
C ASN A 273 14.71 -1.25 -3.34
N ARG A 274 14.97 -0.48 -4.42
CA ARG A 274 14.53 0.91 -4.50
C ARG A 274 13.01 1.02 -4.40
N MET A 275 12.26 0.17 -5.11
CA MET A 275 10.80 0.10 -4.99
C MET A 275 10.36 -0.15 -3.56
N LEU A 276 10.96 -1.14 -2.90
CA LEU A 276 10.58 -1.53 -1.55
C LEU A 276 10.94 -0.46 -0.51
N ILE A 277 12.07 0.24 -0.66
CA ILE A 277 12.41 1.41 0.15
C ILE A 277 11.38 2.52 -0.07
N SER A 278 11.02 2.81 -1.32
CA SER A 278 9.97 3.80 -1.63
C SER A 278 8.63 3.44 -0.99
N MET A 279 8.22 2.17 -0.99
CA MET A 279 6.99 1.72 -0.32
C MET A 279 7.00 2.00 1.18
N VAL A 280 8.12 1.73 1.85
CA VAL A 280 8.26 1.99 3.29
C VAL A 280 8.23 3.48 3.59
N LEU A 281 8.92 4.30 2.79
CA LEU A 281 8.90 5.75 2.97
C LEU A 281 7.49 6.30 2.79
N ILE A 282 6.80 5.88 1.73
CA ILE A 282 5.42 6.28 1.46
C ILE A 282 4.50 5.86 2.60
N PHE A 283 4.57 4.61 3.05
CA PHE A 283 3.80 4.15 4.21
C PHE A 283 4.11 4.97 5.47
N GLY A 284 5.38 5.23 5.76
CA GLY A 284 5.79 6.03 6.92
C GLY A 284 5.28 7.46 6.86
N PHE A 285 5.51 8.15 5.76
CA PHE A 285 5.07 9.54 5.61
C PHE A 285 3.56 9.68 5.52
N SER A 286 2.86 8.70 4.93
CA SER A 286 1.40 8.72 4.85
C SER A 286 0.74 8.56 6.22
N TRP A 287 1.28 7.67 7.06
CA TRP A 287 0.64 7.34 8.33
C TRP A 287 1.15 8.13 9.53
N LEU A 288 2.37 8.69 9.47
CA LEU A 288 2.95 9.47 10.56
C LEU A 288 2.06 10.63 11.03
N PRO A 289 1.46 11.47 10.15
CA PRO A 289 0.63 12.59 10.58
C PRO A 289 -0.58 12.15 11.42
N LEU A 290 -1.24 11.05 11.00
CA LEU A 290 -2.39 10.50 11.71
C LEU A 290 -1.99 9.92 13.08
N ASN A 291 -0.84 9.27 13.17
CA ASN A 291 -0.34 8.74 14.45
C ASN A 291 0.08 9.84 15.41
N VAL A 292 0.72 10.90 14.89
CA VAL A 292 1.04 12.09 15.67
C VAL A 292 -0.25 12.76 16.16
N HIS A 293 -1.26 12.88 15.30
CA HIS A 293 -2.57 13.41 15.70
C HIS A 293 -3.17 12.59 16.86
N ASN A 294 -3.27 11.26 16.71
CA ASN A 294 -3.85 10.39 17.74
C ASN A 294 -3.09 10.51 19.07
N LEU A 295 -1.74 10.50 19.04
CA LEU A 295 -0.93 10.70 20.23
C LEU A 295 -1.13 12.08 20.87
N VAL A 296 -1.27 13.14 20.07
CA VAL A 296 -1.54 14.49 20.60
C VAL A 296 -2.90 14.54 21.28
N VAL A 297 -3.94 13.94 20.68
CA VAL A 297 -5.29 13.87 21.27
C VAL A 297 -5.29 13.03 22.55
N ASP A 298 -4.53 11.93 22.59
CA ASP A 298 -4.46 11.05 23.75
C ASP A 298 -3.71 11.69 24.93
N PHE A 299 -2.61 12.38 24.68
CA PHE A 299 -1.72 12.89 25.73
C PHE A 299 -1.93 14.38 26.07
N TYR A 300 -2.58 15.17 25.20
CA TYR A 300 -2.74 16.61 25.39
C TYR A 300 -4.21 17.06 25.30
N ILE A 301 -4.89 17.06 26.45
CA ILE A 301 -6.32 17.40 26.60
C ILE A 301 -6.71 18.74 25.93
N PRO A 302 -5.93 19.84 26.04
CA PRO A 302 -6.29 21.11 25.39
C PRO A 302 -6.25 21.07 23.86
N ALA A 303 -5.60 20.08 23.22
CA ALA A 303 -5.59 19.97 21.75
C ALA A 303 -7.00 19.84 21.19
N SER A 304 -7.90 19.14 21.89
CA SER A 304 -9.30 18.94 21.49
C SER A 304 -10.08 20.25 21.28
N THR A 305 -9.57 21.37 21.83
CA THR A 305 -10.18 22.71 21.76
C THR A 305 -9.63 23.56 20.61
N TRP A 306 -8.68 23.03 19.82
CA TRP A 306 -8.03 23.77 18.74
C TRP A 306 -8.88 23.75 17.47
N ALA A 307 -9.19 24.94 16.93
CA ALA A 307 -10.06 25.11 15.77
C ALA A 307 -9.57 24.42 14.48
N TYR A 308 -8.26 24.15 14.38
CA TYR A 308 -7.65 23.51 13.22
C TYR A 308 -7.44 22.00 13.40
N LEU A 309 -7.75 21.44 14.58
CA LEU A 309 -7.44 20.05 14.90
C LEU A 309 -8.21 19.07 13.99
N ASN A 310 -9.51 19.32 13.78
CA ASN A 310 -10.34 18.49 12.91
C ASN A 310 -9.91 18.59 11.43
N GLY A 311 -9.60 19.79 10.94
CA GLY A 311 -9.05 19.96 9.59
C GLY A 311 -7.73 19.22 9.38
N PHE A 312 -6.84 19.26 10.39
CA PHE A 312 -5.59 18.51 10.39
C PHE A 312 -5.84 16.98 10.42
N PHE A 313 -6.82 16.51 11.19
CA PHE A 313 -7.25 15.11 11.19
C PHE A 313 -7.70 14.68 9.80
N PHE A 314 -8.61 15.41 9.16
CA PHE A 314 -9.11 15.09 7.82
C PHE A 314 -7.99 14.97 6.78
N LEU A 315 -7.05 15.92 6.79
CA LEU A 315 -5.91 15.89 5.88
C LEU A 315 -4.98 14.71 6.19
N SER A 316 -4.66 14.51 7.47
CA SER A 316 -3.80 13.41 7.92
C SER A 316 -4.41 12.04 7.60
N HIS A 317 -5.73 11.91 7.79
CA HIS A 317 -6.50 10.72 7.45
C HIS A 317 -6.52 10.47 5.94
N ALA A 318 -6.75 11.51 5.13
CA ALA A 318 -6.72 11.38 3.67
C ALA A 318 -5.35 10.93 3.15
N VAL A 319 -4.28 11.49 3.72
CA VAL A 319 -2.88 11.13 3.41
C VAL A 319 -2.53 9.70 3.85
N ALA A 320 -3.09 9.23 4.97
CA ALA A 320 -2.97 7.85 5.40
C ALA A 320 -3.73 6.90 4.45
N MET A 321 -4.96 7.23 4.09
CA MET A 321 -5.80 6.40 3.22
C MET A 321 -5.27 6.32 1.78
N SER A 322 -4.68 7.39 1.25
CA SER A 322 -4.07 7.40 -0.07
C SER A 322 -2.87 6.44 -0.19
N SER A 323 -2.31 5.98 0.93
CA SER A 323 -1.22 4.98 0.93
C SER A 323 -1.58 3.70 0.18
N THR A 324 -2.86 3.32 0.22
CA THR A 324 -3.41 2.15 -0.48
C THR A 324 -3.34 2.26 -2.00
N CYS A 325 -3.35 3.48 -2.54
CA CYS A 325 -3.32 3.74 -3.97
C CYS A 325 -1.92 3.57 -4.55
N TYR A 326 -0.87 3.92 -3.79
CA TYR A 326 0.49 4.01 -4.34
C TYR A 326 1.10 2.65 -4.65
N ASN A 327 0.71 1.59 -3.93
CA ASN A 327 1.28 0.25 -4.05
C ASN A 327 1.16 -0.32 -5.49
N PRO A 328 -0.04 -0.43 -6.10
CA PRO A 328 -0.20 -0.83 -7.50
C PRO A 328 0.65 -0.05 -8.51
N PHE A 329 0.74 1.28 -8.38
CA PHE A 329 1.54 2.12 -9.28
C PHE A 329 3.03 1.84 -9.16
N LEU A 330 3.53 1.66 -7.93
CA LEU A 330 4.92 1.29 -7.70
C LEU A 330 5.26 -0.08 -8.28
N TYR A 331 4.36 -1.06 -8.17
CA TYR A 331 4.54 -2.38 -8.81
C TYR A 331 4.55 -2.26 -10.34
N ALA A 332 3.62 -1.50 -10.92
CA ALA A 332 3.53 -1.29 -12.36
C ALA A 332 4.79 -0.60 -12.93
N TRP A 333 5.38 0.32 -12.17
CA TRP A 333 6.57 1.05 -12.62
C TRP A 333 7.86 0.24 -12.40
N LEU A 334 8.09 -0.26 -11.18
CA LEU A 334 9.39 -0.73 -10.75
C LEU A 334 9.54 -2.26 -10.78
N ASN A 335 8.43 -3.03 -10.85
CA ASN A 335 8.47 -4.49 -10.94
C ASN A 335 8.14 -4.99 -12.35
N GLU A 336 9.17 -5.45 -13.07
CA GLU A 336 9.05 -5.91 -14.46
C GLU A 336 8.05 -7.07 -14.65
N ASN A 337 7.91 -7.94 -13.65
CA ASN A 337 6.99 -9.08 -13.73
C ASN A 337 5.54 -8.61 -13.62
N PHE A 338 5.22 -7.77 -12.63
CA PHE A 338 3.88 -7.18 -12.51
C PHE A 338 3.51 -6.33 -13.73
N ARG A 339 4.44 -5.51 -14.23
CA ARG A 339 4.20 -4.67 -15.41
C ARG A 339 3.80 -5.50 -16.64
N LYS A 340 4.44 -6.66 -16.85
CA LYS A 340 4.10 -7.57 -17.96
C LYS A 340 2.70 -8.14 -17.79
N GLU A 341 2.38 -8.62 -16.60
CA GLU A 341 1.07 -9.19 -16.32
C GLU A 341 -0.06 -8.15 -16.40
N PHE A 342 0.17 -6.93 -15.89
CA PHE A 342 -0.79 -5.83 -16.03
C PHE A 342 -1.05 -5.48 -17.49
N LYS A 343 -0.02 -5.45 -18.36
CA LYS A 343 -0.20 -5.23 -19.80
C LYS A 343 -0.97 -6.35 -20.50
N THR A 344 -0.86 -7.58 -19.99
CA THR A 344 -1.63 -8.72 -20.51
C THR A 344 -3.11 -8.63 -20.11
N VAL A 345 -3.39 -8.22 -18.87
CA VAL A 345 -4.76 -8.12 -18.33
C VAL A 345 -5.48 -6.85 -18.79
N LEU A 346 -4.75 -5.74 -18.90
CA LEU A 346 -5.25 -4.43 -19.32
C LEU A 346 -4.63 -4.05 -20.68
N PRO A 347 -5.16 -4.61 -21.79
CA PRO A 347 -4.58 -4.42 -23.12
C PRO A 347 -4.59 -2.96 -23.61
N PHE A 348 -5.39 -2.08 -22.99
CA PHE A 348 -5.38 -0.64 -23.25
C PHE A 348 -4.11 0.07 -22.74
N LEU A 349 -3.35 -0.53 -21.81
CA LEU A 349 -2.04 -0.02 -21.37
C LEU A 349 -0.89 -0.41 -22.31
N ASN A 350 -1.18 -1.14 -23.40
CA ASN A 350 -0.22 -1.38 -24.47
C ASN A 350 -0.29 -0.23 -25.50
N GLU A 351 0.66 0.70 -25.42
CA GLU A 351 0.94 1.69 -26.48
C GLU A 351 1.05 1.04 -27.87
N ALA A 352 1.45 -0.23 -27.96
CA ALA A 352 1.59 -0.96 -29.22
C ALA A 352 0.26 -1.37 -29.89
N ARG A 353 -0.88 -1.40 -29.18
CA ARG A 353 -2.18 -1.79 -29.77
C ARG A 353 -3.00 -0.60 -30.26
N VAL A 354 -2.75 0.62 -29.75
CA VAL A 354 -3.43 1.84 -30.23
C VAL A 354 -3.06 2.14 -31.68
N CYS A 355 -1.80 1.88 -32.09
CA CYS A 355 -1.40 2.03 -33.49
C CYS A 355 -2.01 0.97 -34.42
N GLN A 356 -2.21 -0.28 -33.96
CA GLN A 356 -2.81 -1.33 -34.81
C GLN A 356 -4.31 -1.11 -35.06
N PHE A 357 -5.02 -0.46 -34.14
CA PHE A 357 -6.44 -0.15 -34.32
C PHE A 357 -6.66 0.99 -35.33
N PHE A 358 -5.78 1.98 -35.36
CA PHE A 358 -5.81 3.04 -36.37
C PHE A 358 -5.35 2.59 -37.77
N ASP A 359 -4.44 1.61 -37.86
CA ASP A 359 -4.02 1.03 -39.16
C ASP A 359 -5.10 0.14 -39.79
N SER A 360 -5.86 -0.60 -38.96
CA SER A 360 -6.96 -1.45 -39.48
C SER A 360 -8.17 -0.66 -39.99
N SER A 361 -8.24 0.64 -39.70
CA SER A 361 -9.35 1.50 -40.08
C SER A 361 -9.14 2.21 -41.42
N ARG A 362 -7.96 2.06 -42.06
CA ARG A 362 -7.57 2.86 -43.23
C ARG A 362 -7.31 2.08 -44.53
N VAL A 363 -7.68 0.80 -44.61
CA VAL A 363 -7.57 0.05 -45.86
C VAL A 363 -8.83 -0.77 -46.11
N ARG A 364 -9.82 -0.13 -46.74
CA ARG A 364 -10.76 -0.81 -47.64
C ARG A 364 -11.47 0.19 -48.57
N ASP A 365 -10.73 0.69 -49.57
CA ASP A 365 -11.33 1.17 -50.83
C ASP A 365 -10.57 0.51 -51.99
N PRO A 366 -11.26 -0.14 -52.95
CA PRO A 366 -10.61 -0.73 -54.11
C PRO A 366 -10.53 0.27 -55.28
N GLU A 367 -9.57 0.01 -56.17
CA GLU A 367 -9.52 0.44 -57.59
C GLU A 367 -8.83 1.78 -57.94
N GLN A 368 -7.57 1.74 -58.42
CA GLN A 368 -7.19 1.92 -59.84
C GLN A 368 -5.66 2.00 -60.08
N ALA A 369 -5.29 1.65 -61.31
CA ALA A 369 -4.00 1.33 -61.93
C ALA A 369 -2.77 2.28 -61.77
N ASN A 370 -1.60 1.62 -61.88
CA ASN A 370 -0.18 2.05 -62.10
C ASN A 370 0.08 3.15 -63.18
N PRO A 371 1.34 3.64 -63.41
CA PRO A 371 2.61 3.55 -62.65
C PRO A 371 3.48 4.87 -62.57
N GLU A 372 4.63 4.74 -61.89
CA GLU A 372 5.92 5.46 -61.98
C GLU A 372 6.35 6.50 -60.88
N PRO A 373 7.60 6.42 -60.34
CA PRO A 373 8.06 7.19 -59.17
C PRO A 373 9.23 8.16 -59.42
N GLU A 374 9.36 9.23 -58.60
CA GLU A 374 10.62 9.85 -58.08
C GLU A 374 10.33 11.19 -57.34
N PRO A 375 11.23 11.77 -56.50
CA PRO A 375 12.14 11.17 -55.49
C PRO A 375 12.13 11.92 -54.11
N GLN A 376 12.14 11.15 -53.00
CA GLN A 376 12.81 11.40 -51.68
C GLN A 376 12.58 12.72 -50.86
N PRO A 377 13.04 12.88 -49.59
CA PRO A 377 13.74 11.96 -48.68
C PRO A 377 13.16 11.85 -47.24
N GLY A 378 13.59 10.79 -46.53
CA GLY A 378 14.00 10.94 -45.13
C GLY A 378 13.27 10.13 -44.06
N CYS A 379 13.64 8.86 -43.88
CA CYS A 379 14.10 8.38 -42.57
C CYS A 379 14.77 7.00 -42.72
N SER A 380 16.09 6.98 -42.58
CA SER A 380 16.90 5.77 -42.60
C SER A 380 16.58 4.85 -41.42
N ARG A 381 16.14 3.63 -41.69
CA ARG A 381 16.30 2.50 -40.76
C ARG A 381 17.04 1.36 -41.47
N GLN A 382 18.24 1.10 -40.99
CA GLN A 382 19.07 -0.04 -41.36
C GLN A 382 18.36 -1.36 -41.05
N ASN A 383 18.11 -2.11 -42.12
CA ASN A 383 18.18 -3.56 -42.34
C ASN A 383 18.20 -4.48 -41.09
N VAL A 384 17.08 -5.20 -40.91
CA VAL A 384 17.13 -6.61 -40.51
C VAL A 384 16.42 -7.41 -41.59
N ILE A 385 17.19 -8.25 -42.27
CA ILE A 385 16.76 -9.18 -43.31
C ILE A 385 15.76 -10.17 -42.68
N THR A 386 14.52 -10.18 -43.18
CA THR A 386 13.57 -11.27 -42.97
C THR A 386 13.17 -11.81 -44.33
N GLY A 387 13.60 -13.03 -44.63
CA GLY A 387 13.10 -13.83 -45.75
C GLY A 387 11.65 -14.29 -45.48
N PRO A 388 10.91 -14.67 -46.53
CA PRO A 388 9.46 -14.70 -46.50
C PRO A 388 8.87 -15.93 -45.81
N LYS A 389 7.72 -15.73 -45.17
CA LYS A 389 6.82 -16.77 -44.69
C LYS A 389 6.18 -17.49 -45.88
N THR A 390 6.34 -18.80 -45.94
CA THR A 390 5.44 -19.74 -46.62
C THR A 390 4.84 -20.69 -45.57
N GLN A 391 3.51 -20.84 -45.59
CA GLN A 391 2.72 -21.89 -44.94
C GLN A 391 2.49 -23.04 -45.96
N PRO A 392 1.98 -24.24 -45.60
CA PRO A 392 2.49 -25.18 -44.59
C PRO A 392 2.40 -26.64 -45.09
N THR A 393 3.50 -27.39 -45.28
CA THR A 393 3.44 -28.85 -45.45
C THR A 393 4.83 -29.47 -45.27
N GLU A 394 5.00 -30.38 -44.31
CA GLU A 394 5.70 -31.69 -44.43
C GLU A 394 6.14 -32.25 -43.06
N LYS A 395 5.90 -33.55 -42.88
CA LYS A 395 6.13 -34.31 -41.65
C LYS A 395 7.61 -34.76 -41.57
N ALA A 396 8.30 -34.47 -40.47
CA ALA A 396 9.63 -35.03 -40.20
C ALA A 396 9.52 -36.41 -39.53
N THR A 397 10.27 -37.40 -40.03
CA THR A 397 10.21 -38.81 -39.60
C THR A 397 11.55 -39.23 -38.98
N SER A 398 11.60 -39.23 -37.64
CA SER A 398 12.65 -39.77 -36.75
C SER A 398 14.05 -39.11 -36.73
N VAL A 399 14.55 -38.90 -35.50
CA VAL A 399 15.90 -38.39 -35.19
C VAL A 399 16.58 -39.40 -34.27
N LYS A 400 17.81 -39.82 -34.57
CA LYS A 400 18.60 -40.73 -33.71
C LYS A 400 19.96 -40.11 -33.38
N TYR A 401 20.31 -40.16 -32.10
CA TYR A 401 21.60 -39.73 -31.56
C TYR A 401 22.48 -40.96 -31.28
N SER A 402 23.74 -40.93 -31.74
CA SER A 402 24.72 -41.99 -31.52
C SER A 402 25.79 -41.52 -30.52
N PRO A 403 25.81 -42.03 -29.27
CA PRO A 403 26.74 -41.59 -28.24
C PRO A 403 28.21 -41.96 -28.50
N GLU A 404 28.46 -42.97 -29.34
CA GLU A 404 29.82 -43.47 -29.63
C GLU A 404 30.59 -42.61 -30.65
N THR A 405 29.87 -41.82 -31.46
CA THR A 405 30.46 -41.01 -32.55
C THR A 405 30.12 -39.52 -32.44
N ASP A 406 29.37 -39.13 -31.42
CA ASP A 406 28.84 -37.77 -31.19
C ASP A 406 28.20 -37.13 -32.44
N THR A 407 27.43 -37.94 -33.18
CA THR A 407 26.75 -37.52 -34.40
C THR A 407 25.24 -37.63 -34.26
N VAL A 408 24.53 -36.67 -34.87
CA VAL A 408 23.07 -36.69 -34.99
C VAL A 408 22.73 -37.06 -36.42
N ARG A 409 21.91 -38.11 -36.61
CA ARG A 409 21.39 -38.48 -37.92
C ARG A 409 19.93 -38.11 -38.04
N MET A 410 19.60 -37.41 -39.13
CA MET A 410 18.26 -37.01 -39.47
C MET A 410 17.87 -37.60 -40.82
N GLN A 411 16.68 -38.21 -40.91
CA GLN A 411 16.11 -38.62 -42.18
C GLN A 411 15.01 -37.65 -42.59
N VAL A 412 15.18 -37.07 -43.79
CA VAL A 412 14.17 -36.21 -44.43
C VAL A 412 13.99 -36.72 -45.85
N ASN A 413 12.76 -37.10 -46.21
CA ASN A 413 12.38 -37.59 -47.55
C ASN A 413 13.26 -38.74 -48.11
N GLY A 414 13.69 -39.66 -47.25
CA GLY A 414 14.43 -40.86 -47.66
C GLY A 414 15.94 -40.65 -47.89
N GLU A 415 16.44 -39.42 -47.72
CA GLU A 415 17.87 -39.12 -47.76
C GLU A 415 18.41 -38.96 -46.32
N GLU A 416 19.57 -39.58 -46.06
CA GLU A 416 20.24 -39.56 -44.77
C GLU A 416 21.18 -38.35 -44.68
N VAL A 417 20.85 -37.40 -43.80
CA VAL A 417 21.69 -36.23 -43.53
C VAL A 417 22.40 -36.45 -42.20
N VAL A 418 23.72 -36.56 -42.25
CA VAL A 418 24.58 -36.71 -41.07
C VAL A 418 25.15 -35.35 -40.71
N THR A 419 24.88 -34.89 -39.49
CA THR A 419 25.47 -33.67 -38.95
C THR A 419 26.38 -34.06 -37.80
N ALA A 420 27.68 -33.82 -37.96
CA ALA A 420 28.66 -33.91 -36.88
C ALA A 420 28.51 -32.68 -35.99
N VAL A 421 28.58 -32.87 -34.67
CA VAL A 421 28.61 -31.78 -33.67
C VAL A 421 30.02 -31.20 -33.58
#